data_AF-D4YKU0-F1
#
_entry.id   AF-D4YKU0-F1
#
_cell.length_a   1.000
_cell.length_b   1.000
_cell.length_c   1.000
_cell.angle_alpha   90.00
_cell.angle_beta   90.00
_cell.angle_gamma   90.00
#
_symmetry.space_group_name_H-M   'P 1'
#
loop_
_entity.id
_entity.type
_entity.pdbx_description
1 polymer ?
#
loop_
_entity_poly.entity_id
_entity_poly.type
_entity_poly.pdbx_seq_one_letter_code
_entity_poly.pdbx_strand_id
1 'polypeptide(L)'
;MHSTYMPLPESFFKDHEAYGKKPIGNGPFKLTEYKQEQQIVLEKNADYQGEAKAHVDKLTFKMYTEPGAAYADVVAGNVDYVDAIPPDAVAGKKWQTDLGEGRWQLSPSTLWNGYSFPQYDEKFKDPKVRQAISMAIDRQAVTDAVTNGENTPGTAWSPPGIEPFQDDICGDKCHVDAEAAKKLLEEGGGFKGTLTIAFNNDGPGNKEVTEAVCTSINENLGIDCQPQSFPTFAEMLDKIDAKEMTGMYRSGWQADFPSPLSYLTAYYITNAGSNKSDYSNPEYDKMASEILSQDEAEQEATFKKMQETLAEDMPVTPLWYGTLRLGWSDKVVAPQVTWKSTIDFTTVGLKK
;
A
#
# COMPACT_ATOMS: atom_id res chain seq x y z
N MET A 1 -6.17 -8.99 15.13
CA MET A 1 -6.48 -7.86 16.03
C MET A 1 -5.54 -6.70 15.71
N HIS A 2 -6.05 -5.47 15.59
CA HIS A 2 -5.21 -4.28 15.41
C HIS A 2 -4.43 -3.97 16.70
N SER A 3 -3.23 -3.38 16.61
CA SER A 3 -2.36 -3.13 17.78
C SER A 3 -3.01 -2.22 18.82
N THR A 4 -3.87 -1.29 18.39
CA THR A 4 -4.61 -0.35 19.26
C THR A 4 -5.56 -1.05 20.24
N TYR A 5 -5.98 -2.29 19.98
CA TYR A 5 -6.90 -3.05 20.83
C TYR A 5 -6.22 -4.15 21.64
N MET A 6 -4.89 -4.24 21.59
CA MET A 6 -4.16 -5.26 22.36
C MET A 6 -4.22 -4.93 23.87
N PRO A 7 -4.53 -5.91 24.74
CA PRO A 7 -4.51 -5.68 26.17
C PRO A 7 -3.08 -5.41 26.66
N LEU A 8 -2.93 -4.48 27.59
CA LEU A 8 -1.66 -4.14 28.23
C LEU A 8 -1.69 -4.53 29.71
N PRO A 9 -0.59 -5.04 30.27
CA PRO A 9 -0.54 -5.39 31.69
C PRO A 9 -0.54 -4.12 32.56
N GLU A 10 -0.96 -4.23 33.81
CA GLU A 10 -0.93 -3.10 34.75
C GLU A 10 0.45 -2.43 34.88
N SER A 11 1.53 -3.19 34.69
CA SER A 11 2.90 -2.68 34.73
C SER A 11 3.19 -1.65 33.65
N PHE A 12 2.52 -1.73 32.49
CA PHE A 12 2.65 -0.73 31.42
C PHE A 12 2.28 0.66 31.93
N PHE A 13 1.16 0.78 32.64
CA PHE A 13 0.64 2.06 33.15
C PHE A 13 1.45 2.63 34.31
N LYS A 14 2.36 1.85 34.90
CA LYS A 14 3.26 2.30 35.96
C LYS A 14 4.56 2.87 35.40
N ASP A 15 5.08 2.30 34.32
CA ASP A 15 6.33 2.73 33.69
C ASP A 15 6.34 2.35 32.20
N HIS A 16 5.97 3.31 31.34
CA HIS A 16 5.92 3.12 29.91
C HIS A 16 7.32 2.89 29.29
N GLU A 17 8.36 3.54 29.82
CA GLU A 17 9.71 3.45 29.26
C GLU A 17 10.34 2.08 29.56
N ALA A 18 10.21 1.61 30.80
CA ALA A 18 10.67 0.27 31.18
C ALA A 18 9.90 -0.82 30.41
N TYR A 19 8.58 -0.66 30.25
CA TYR A 19 7.79 -1.56 29.41
C TYR A 19 8.26 -1.55 27.97
N GLY A 20 8.55 -0.38 27.37
CA GLY A 20 9.03 -0.29 25.99
C GLY A 20 10.34 -1.05 25.74
N LYS A 21 11.22 -1.11 26.75
CA LYS A 21 12.47 -1.89 26.68
C LYS A 21 12.27 -3.39 26.91
N LYS A 22 11.21 -3.77 27.63
CA LYS A 22 10.88 -5.17 27.97
C LYS A 22 9.36 -5.41 27.97
N PRO A 23 8.70 -5.40 26.79
CA PRO A 23 7.27 -5.58 26.70
C PRO A 23 6.84 -6.95 27.23
N ILE A 24 5.76 -6.95 27.99
CA ILE A 24 5.10 -8.16 28.50
C ILE A 24 3.75 -8.27 27.80
N GLY A 25 3.64 -9.24 26.89
CA GLY A 25 2.41 -9.53 26.15
C GLY A 25 1.79 -10.86 26.56
N ASN A 26 0.62 -11.14 26.00
CA ASN A 26 -0.13 -12.39 26.18
C ASN A 26 -0.21 -13.22 24.88
N GLY A 27 0.72 -13.00 23.95
CA GLY A 27 0.75 -13.67 22.65
C GLY A 27 1.46 -15.04 22.64
N PRO A 28 1.57 -15.69 21.47
CA PRO A 28 2.18 -17.01 21.30
C PRO A 28 3.70 -17.04 21.49
N PHE A 29 4.35 -15.87 21.43
CA PHE A 29 5.75 -15.69 21.72
C PHE A 29 5.94 -14.60 22.78
N LYS A 30 7.02 -14.70 23.54
CA LYS A 30 7.45 -13.70 24.54
C LYS A 30 8.85 -13.22 24.24
N LEU A 31 9.10 -11.93 24.47
CA LEU A 31 10.42 -11.34 24.33
C LEU A 31 11.38 -11.91 25.39
N THR A 32 12.54 -12.42 24.96
CA THR A 32 13.60 -12.89 25.84
C THR A 32 14.87 -12.08 25.72
N GLU A 33 15.13 -11.49 24.55
CA GLU A 33 16.28 -10.60 24.34
C GLU A 33 15.92 -9.46 23.39
N TYR A 34 16.31 -8.24 23.76
CA TYR A 34 16.33 -7.10 22.87
C TYR A 34 17.72 -6.47 22.92
N LYS A 35 18.49 -6.65 21.84
CA LYS A 35 19.74 -5.92 21.60
C LYS A 35 19.46 -4.87 20.55
N GLN A 36 19.40 -3.62 21.00
CA GLN A 36 19.14 -2.47 20.13
C GLN A 36 20.03 -2.52 18.89
N GLU A 37 19.43 -2.30 17.71
CA GLU A 37 20.08 -2.30 16.39
C GLU A 37 20.78 -3.61 15.98
N GLN A 38 20.63 -4.69 16.76
CA GLN A 38 21.26 -5.98 16.45
C GLN A 38 20.22 -7.08 16.27
N GLN A 39 19.42 -7.37 17.30
CA GLN A 39 18.46 -8.47 17.25
C GLN A 39 17.35 -8.37 18.29
N ILE A 40 16.21 -8.98 17.96
CA ILE A 40 15.12 -9.31 18.87
C ILE A 40 14.99 -10.83 18.92
N VAL A 41 15.03 -11.41 20.11
CA VAL A 41 14.80 -12.84 20.33
C VAL A 41 13.48 -13.03 21.05
N LEU A 42 12.63 -13.85 20.47
CA LEU A 42 11.38 -14.30 21.08
C LEU A 42 11.44 -15.81 21.31
N GLU A 43 10.88 -16.26 22.43
CA GLU A 43 10.67 -17.68 22.70
C GLU A 43 9.19 -17.99 22.77
N LYS A 44 8.86 -19.26 22.51
CA LYS A 44 7.50 -19.77 22.65
C LYS A 44 6.96 -19.46 24.05
N ASN A 45 5.75 -18.90 24.09
CA ASN A 45 5.05 -18.66 25.34
C ASN A 45 4.26 -19.91 25.74
N ALA A 46 4.76 -20.66 26.72
CA ALA A 46 4.12 -21.87 27.22
C ALA A 46 2.74 -21.62 27.87
N ASP A 47 2.49 -20.39 28.33
CA ASP A 47 1.23 -20.01 28.99
C ASP A 47 0.13 -19.64 27.99
N TYR A 48 0.46 -19.49 26.70
CA TYR A 48 -0.50 -19.09 25.67
C TYR A 48 -1.53 -20.19 25.40
N GLN A 49 -2.81 -19.87 25.66
CA GLN A 49 -3.95 -20.79 25.49
C GLN A 49 -4.76 -20.54 24.21
N GLY A 50 -4.42 -19.52 23.42
CA GLY A 50 -5.13 -19.22 22.18
C GLY A 50 -4.87 -20.24 21.07
N GLU A 51 -5.61 -20.11 19.96
CA GLU A 51 -5.57 -21.06 18.84
C GLU A 51 -4.30 -20.94 18.00
N ALA A 52 -3.80 -19.71 17.79
CA ALA A 52 -2.61 -19.42 16.99
C ALA A 52 -1.30 -19.77 17.74
N LYS A 53 -1.05 -21.05 17.98
CA LYS A 53 0.09 -21.54 18.78
C LYS A 53 1.39 -21.54 17.97
N ALA A 54 2.50 -21.25 18.63
CA ALA A 54 3.83 -21.34 18.03
C ALA A 54 4.24 -22.78 17.69
N HIS A 55 4.72 -22.99 16.47
CA HIS A 55 5.28 -24.26 15.98
C HIS A 55 6.81 -24.36 16.09
N VAL A 56 7.48 -23.26 16.46
CA VAL A 56 8.92 -23.20 16.73
C VAL A 56 9.17 -22.74 18.17
N ASP A 57 10.31 -23.16 18.74
CA ASP A 57 10.66 -22.81 20.13
C ASP A 57 11.18 -21.37 20.26
N LYS A 58 11.83 -20.86 19.20
CA LYS A 58 12.50 -19.55 19.20
C LYS A 58 12.42 -18.89 17.83
N LEU A 59 12.21 -17.58 17.84
CA LEU A 59 12.35 -16.69 16.69
C LEU A 59 13.47 -15.69 16.98
N THR A 60 14.32 -15.43 15.99
CA THR A 60 15.35 -14.39 16.07
C THR A 60 15.20 -13.46 14.89
N PHE A 61 14.79 -12.22 15.16
CA PHE A 61 14.76 -11.14 14.20
C PHE A 61 16.13 -10.48 14.21
N LYS A 62 16.89 -10.64 13.12
CA LYS A 62 18.16 -9.95 12.94
C LYS A 62 17.90 -8.60 12.27
N MET A 63 18.49 -7.55 12.83
CA MET A 63 18.38 -6.20 12.27
C MET A 63 19.51 -6.00 11.25
N TYR A 64 19.13 -5.82 9.99
CA TYR A 64 20.06 -5.47 8.93
C TYR A 64 19.88 -4.00 8.57
N THR A 65 20.97 -3.28 8.32
CA THR A 65 20.93 -1.90 7.84
C THR A 65 20.66 -1.82 6.33
N GLU A 66 21.02 -2.87 5.59
CA GLU A 66 20.91 -2.94 4.14
C GLU A 66 20.20 -4.24 3.71
N PRO A 67 19.22 -4.18 2.79
CA PRO A 67 18.45 -5.34 2.36
C PRO A 67 19.31 -6.41 1.67
N GLY A 68 20.38 -6.00 0.98
CA GLY A 68 21.29 -6.93 0.29
C GLY A 68 21.98 -7.94 1.22
N ALA A 69 22.34 -7.53 2.43
CA ALA A 69 22.97 -8.41 3.41
C ALA A 69 21.97 -9.46 3.96
N ALA A 70 20.75 -9.03 4.29
CA ALA A 70 19.69 -9.94 4.73
C ALA A 70 19.36 -10.99 3.66
N TYR A 71 19.24 -10.54 2.42
CA TYR A 71 18.99 -11.39 1.27
C TYR A 71 20.11 -12.42 1.03
N ALA A 72 21.38 -11.98 1.03
CA ALA A 72 22.53 -12.87 0.87
C ALA A 72 22.59 -13.94 1.97
N ASP A 73 22.26 -13.57 3.21
CA ASP A 73 22.21 -14.52 4.33
C ASP A 73 21.09 -15.55 4.17
N VAL A 74 19.94 -15.21 3.58
CA VAL A 74 18.90 -16.20 3.25
C VAL A 74 19.36 -17.14 2.14
N VAL A 75 19.99 -16.61 1.08
CA VAL A 75 20.56 -17.42 0.00
C VAL A 75 21.62 -18.40 0.53
N ALA A 76 22.44 -17.96 1.50
CA ALA A 76 23.44 -18.79 2.17
C ALA A 76 22.87 -19.71 3.27
N GLY A 77 21.59 -19.57 3.63
CA GLY A 77 20.94 -20.33 4.70
C GLY A 77 21.33 -19.93 6.13
N ASN A 78 21.90 -18.74 6.32
CA ASN A 78 22.22 -18.15 7.63
C ASN A 78 21.03 -17.43 8.29
N VAL A 79 20.01 -17.10 7.49
CA VAL A 79 18.71 -16.58 7.89
C VAL A 79 17.63 -17.38 7.18
N ASP A 80 16.49 -17.57 7.85
CA ASP A 80 15.44 -18.44 7.35
C ASP A 80 14.44 -17.75 6.43
N TYR A 81 14.11 -16.48 6.68
CA TYR A 81 13.13 -15.72 5.92
C TYR A 81 13.63 -14.30 5.66
N VAL A 82 13.27 -13.74 4.50
CA VAL A 82 13.49 -12.32 4.15
C VAL A 82 12.25 -11.78 3.44
N ASP A 83 11.82 -10.59 3.83
CA ASP A 83 10.71 -9.83 3.23
C ASP A 83 11.18 -8.56 2.49
N ALA A 84 12.48 -8.29 2.50
CA ALA A 84 13.13 -7.18 1.81
C ALA A 84 14.16 -7.71 0.78
N ILE A 85 13.69 -8.01 -0.43
CA ILE A 85 14.56 -8.36 -1.57
C ILE A 85 15.17 -7.07 -2.15
N PRO A 86 16.50 -6.97 -2.31
CA PRO A 86 17.13 -5.75 -2.78
C PRO A 86 16.83 -5.50 -4.27
N PRO A 87 16.77 -4.22 -4.72
CA PRO A 87 16.35 -3.88 -6.09
C PRO A 87 17.16 -4.53 -7.21
N ASP A 88 18.46 -4.76 -7.00
CA ASP A 88 19.36 -5.42 -7.96
C ASP A 88 19.06 -6.91 -8.12
N ALA A 89 18.60 -7.58 -7.06
CA ALA A 89 18.15 -8.96 -7.13
C ALA A 89 16.73 -9.08 -7.72
N VAL A 90 15.90 -8.06 -7.53
CA VAL A 90 14.58 -7.95 -8.18
C VAL A 90 14.74 -7.77 -9.69
N ALA A 91 15.67 -6.92 -10.12
CA ALA A 91 15.94 -6.70 -11.53
C ALA A 91 16.24 -8.02 -12.28
N GLY A 92 15.52 -8.25 -13.37
CA GLY A 92 15.63 -9.49 -14.14
C GLY A 92 15.25 -10.76 -13.38
N LYS A 93 14.54 -10.65 -12.24
CA LYS A 93 14.09 -11.78 -11.40
C LYS A 93 15.23 -12.66 -10.89
N LYS A 94 16.43 -12.10 -10.71
CA LYS A 94 17.60 -12.84 -10.21
C LYS A 94 17.30 -13.56 -8.90
N TRP A 95 16.54 -12.93 -8.02
CA TRP A 95 16.18 -13.46 -6.72
C TRP A 95 15.43 -14.80 -6.77
N GLN A 96 14.59 -15.00 -7.78
CA GLN A 96 13.87 -16.25 -8.02
C GLN A 96 14.84 -17.38 -8.41
N THR A 97 15.91 -17.05 -9.14
CA THR A 97 16.95 -18.01 -9.53
C THR A 97 17.85 -18.36 -8.34
N ASP A 98 18.31 -17.36 -7.60
CA ASP A 98 19.19 -17.55 -6.44
C ASP A 98 18.52 -18.35 -5.31
N LEU A 99 17.23 -18.09 -5.07
CA LEU A 99 16.41 -18.86 -4.15
C LEU A 99 15.92 -20.17 -4.80
N GLY A 100 15.83 -20.27 -6.12
CA GLY A 100 15.29 -21.45 -6.77
C GLY A 100 13.80 -21.70 -6.46
N GLU A 101 13.23 -22.68 -7.15
CA GLU A 101 11.79 -22.96 -7.10
C GLU A 101 11.33 -23.37 -5.69
N GLY A 102 10.16 -22.87 -5.27
CA GLY A 102 9.54 -23.21 -3.99
C GLY A 102 10.21 -22.60 -2.75
N ARG A 103 11.13 -21.65 -2.93
CA ARG A 103 11.78 -20.88 -1.86
C ARG A 103 11.49 -19.39 -1.89
N TRP A 104 10.46 -19.01 -2.64
CA TRP A 104 9.97 -17.65 -2.71
C TRP A 104 8.48 -17.62 -3.05
N GLN A 105 7.83 -16.51 -2.70
CA GLN A 105 6.48 -16.21 -3.17
C GLN A 105 6.30 -14.70 -3.33
N LEU A 106 5.41 -14.35 -4.25
CA LEU A 106 4.80 -13.02 -4.36
C LEU A 106 3.41 -13.11 -3.74
N SER A 107 3.07 -12.17 -2.87
CA SER A 107 1.75 -12.11 -2.25
C SER A 107 1.17 -10.70 -2.41
N PRO A 108 -0.10 -10.56 -2.82
CA PRO A 108 -0.77 -9.26 -2.84
C PRO A 108 -0.63 -8.57 -1.49
N SER A 109 -0.15 -7.33 -1.49
CA SER A 109 -0.09 -6.54 -0.27
C SER A 109 -1.37 -5.73 -0.06
N THR A 110 -1.50 -5.17 1.13
CA THR A 110 -2.55 -4.22 1.49
C THR A 110 -2.10 -2.75 1.34
N LEU A 111 -1.03 -2.54 0.57
CA LEU A 111 -0.60 -1.22 0.14
C LEU A 111 -1.29 -0.84 -1.16
N TRP A 112 -2.00 0.28 -1.12
CA TRP A 112 -2.63 0.92 -2.27
C TRP A 112 -1.90 2.24 -2.57
N ASN A 113 -1.68 2.56 -3.85
CA ASN A 113 -1.04 3.80 -4.27
C ASN A 113 -1.81 4.47 -5.41
N GLY A 114 -1.79 5.81 -5.43
CA GLY A 114 -2.46 6.61 -6.43
C GLY A 114 -2.07 8.08 -6.37
N TYR A 115 -2.73 8.92 -7.17
CA TYR A 115 -2.57 10.37 -7.14
C TYR A 115 -3.89 11.07 -6.92
N SER A 116 -3.95 11.93 -5.90
CA SER A 116 -5.15 12.70 -5.59
C SER A 116 -5.22 13.94 -6.46
N PHE A 117 -6.44 14.29 -6.87
CA PHE A 117 -6.74 15.56 -7.52
C PHE A 117 -7.27 16.55 -6.48
N PRO A 118 -6.62 17.71 -6.23
CA PRO A 118 -7.17 18.73 -5.34
C PRO A 118 -8.41 19.36 -5.99
N GLN A 119 -9.61 18.94 -5.57
CA GLN A 119 -10.88 19.41 -6.16
C GLN A 119 -11.26 20.82 -5.71
N TYR A 120 -10.49 21.43 -4.80
CA TYR A 120 -10.57 22.87 -4.52
C TYR A 120 -9.88 23.71 -5.62
N ASP A 121 -9.01 23.13 -6.45
CA ASP A 121 -8.45 23.80 -7.62
C ASP A 121 -9.40 23.67 -8.82
N GLU A 122 -9.66 24.79 -9.50
CA GLU A 122 -10.59 24.87 -10.63
C GLU A 122 -10.21 23.93 -11.79
N LYS A 123 -8.92 23.62 -11.98
CA LYS A 123 -8.45 22.71 -13.04
C LYS A 123 -8.93 21.27 -12.86
N PHE A 124 -9.33 20.90 -11.66
CA PHE A 124 -9.75 19.54 -11.34
C PHE A 124 -11.20 19.47 -10.87
N LYS A 125 -12.05 20.48 -11.15
CA LYS A 125 -13.47 20.45 -10.78
C LYS A 125 -14.26 19.45 -11.62
N ASP A 126 -14.03 19.40 -12.91
CA ASP A 126 -14.75 18.52 -13.83
C ASP A 126 -14.19 17.08 -13.75
N PRO A 127 -15.01 16.05 -13.44
CA PRO A 127 -14.58 14.66 -13.44
C PRO A 127 -14.00 14.22 -14.78
N LYS A 128 -14.45 14.75 -15.92
CA LYS A 128 -13.91 14.40 -17.24
C LYS A 128 -12.43 14.71 -17.37
N VAL A 129 -11.97 15.83 -16.78
CA VAL A 129 -10.54 16.17 -16.76
C VAL A 129 -9.75 15.15 -15.93
N ARG A 130 -10.27 14.76 -14.76
CA ARG A 130 -9.63 13.76 -13.88
C ARG A 130 -9.60 12.37 -14.53
N GLN A 131 -10.69 11.96 -15.15
CA GLN A 131 -10.80 10.71 -15.91
C GLN A 131 -9.85 10.69 -17.11
N ALA A 132 -9.79 11.78 -17.90
CA ALA A 132 -8.88 11.88 -19.02
C ALA A 132 -7.41 11.75 -18.60
N ILE A 133 -7.01 12.41 -17.50
CA ILE A 133 -5.67 12.27 -16.93
C ILE A 133 -5.44 10.83 -16.47
N SER A 134 -6.41 10.19 -15.82
CA SER A 134 -6.31 8.78 -15.39
C SER A 134 -6.13 7.80 -16.56
N MET A 135 -6.85 8.02 -17.66
CA MET A 135 -6.75 7.24 -18.91
C MET A 135 -5.43 7.46 -19.64
N ALA A 136 -4.72 8.55 -19.35
CA ALA A 136 -3.44 8.85 -19.98
C ALA A 136 -2.26 8.11 -19.33
N ILE A 137 -2.48 7.40 -18.22
CA ILE A 137 -1.43 6.76 -17.43
C ILE A 137 -1.32 5.28 -17.80
N ASP A 138 -0.19 4.89 -18.38
CA ASP A 138 0.21 3.51 -18.58
C ASP A 138 0.72 2.90 -17.27
N ARG A 139 -0.22 2.37 -16.49
CA ARG A 139 0.06 1.77 -15.18
C ARG A 139 1.00 0.57 -15.30
N GLN A 140 0.90 -0.21 -16.38
CA GLN A 140 1.78 -1.35 -16.60
C GLN A 140 3.21 -0.88 -16.86
N ALA A 141 3.40 0.08 -17.77
CA ALA A 141 4.72 0.66 -18.04
C ALA A 141 5.31 1.34 -16.79
N VAL A 142 4.49 2.01 -15.98
CA VAL A 142 4.93 2.60 -14.70
C VAL A 142 5.40 1.51 -13.72
N THR A 143 4.63 0.43 -13.54
CA THR A 143 5.03 -0.66 -12.64
C THR A 143 6.25 -1.42 -13.17
N ASP A 144 6.38 -1.58 -14.48
CA ASP A 144 7.51 -2.25 -15.13
C ASP A 144 8.79 -1.44 -14.95
N ALA A 145 8.73 -0.12 -15.19
CA ALA A 145 9.88 0.77 -15.11
C ALA A 145 10.43 0.91 -13.68
N VAL A 146 9.56 0.89 -12.66
CA VAL A 146 9.97 1.27 -11.29
C VAL A 146 10.02 0.09 -10.33
N THR A 147 9.24 -0.96 -10.59
CA THR A 147 9.18 -2.16 -9.72
C THR A 147 9.54 -3.45 -10.43
N ASN A 148 10.09 -3.37 -11.66
CA ASN A 148 10.33 -4.52 -12.53
C ASN A 148 9.07 -5.38 -12.73
N GLY A 149 7.90 -4.74 -12.73
CA GLY A 149 6.60 -5.38 -12.95
C GLY A 149 6.10 -6.23 -11.77
N GLU A 150 6.69 -6.10 -10.58
CA GLU A 150 6.29 -6.89 -9.42
C GLU A 150 5.11 -6.27 -8.66
N ASN A 151 4.92 -4.94 -8.69
CA ASN A 151 3.67 -4.33 -8.25
C ASN A 151 2.57 -4.58 -9.30
N THR A 152 1.33 -4.68 -8.83
CA THR A 152 0.16 -4.89 -9.70
C THR A 152 -0.40 -3.54 -10.16
N PRO A 153 -0.66 -3.32 -11.46
CA PRO A 153 -1.38 -2.13 -11.93
C PRO A 153 -2.70 -1.89 -11.18
N GLY A 154 -2.95 -0.66 -10.77
CA GLY A 154 -4.07 -0.29 -9.91
C GLY A 154 -5.31 0.12 -10.71
N THR A 155 -6.38 -0.66 -10.60
CA THR A 155 -7.64 -0.48 -11.34
C THR A 155 -8.88 -0.36 -10.43
N ALA A 156 -8.68 -0.16 -9.14
CA ALA A 156 -9.68 -0.05 -8.09
C ALA A 156 -9.13 0.77 -6.90
N TRP A 157 -10.00 1.17 -5.99
CA TRP A 157 -9.69 1.96 -4.78
C TRP A 157 -9.47 1.09 -3.52
N SER A 158 -9.44 -0.23 -3.69
CA SER A 158 -9.00 -1.22 -2.70
C SER A 158 -8.08 -2.24 -3.37
N PRO A 159 -6.95 -2.63 -2.76
CA PRO A 159 -6.00 -3.57 -3.36
C PRO A 159 -6.43 -5.04 -3.20
N PRO A 160 -5.93 -5.96 -4.04
CA PRO A 160 -6.24 -7.40 -4.00
C PRO A 160 -5.73 -8.13 -2.75
N GLY A 161 -4.94 -7.48 -1.89
CA GLY A 161 -4.60 -8.00 -0.57
C GLY A 161 -5.73 -7.92 0.47
N ILE A 162 -6.87 -7.31 0.12
CA ILE A 162 -8.07 -7.19 0.97
C ILE A 162 -9.28 -7.71 0.21
N GLU A 163 -10.07 -8.56 0.87
CA GLU A 163 -11.33 -9.08 0.36
C GLU A 163 -12.54 -8.29 0.91
N PRO A 164 -13.63 -8.16 0.13
CA PRO A 164 -13.75 -8.57 -1.27
C PRO A 164 -13.00 -7.63 -2.21
N PHE A 165 -12.23 -8.19 -3.15
CA PHE A 165 -11.59 -7.41 -4.21
C PHE A 165 -12.48 -7.30 -5.45
N GLN A 166 -12.74 -6.07 -5.92
CA GLN A 166 -13.44 -5.80 -7.17
C GLN A 166 -12.43 -5.49 -8.27
N ASP A 167 -12.05 -6.54 -9.01
CA ASP A 167 -11.09 -6.41 -10.10
C ASP A 167 -11.62 -5.52 -11.21
N ASP A 168 -10.72 -4.69 -11.75
CA ASP A 168 -10.96 -3.77 -12.86
C ASP A 168 -12.21 -2.86 -12.76
N ILE A 169 -12.63 -2.50 -11.54
CA ILE A 169 -13.85 -1.71 -11.33
C ILE A 169 -13.78 -0.28 -11.91
N CYS A 170 -12.57 0.26 -12.09
CA CYS A 170 -12.36 1.54 -12.77
C CYS A 170 -12.65 1.45 -14.28
N GLY A 171 -12.55 0.26 -14.87
CA GLY A 171 -12.76 -0.01 -16.29
C GLY A 171 -11.90 0.86 -17.19
N ASP A 172 -12.44 1.26 -18.34
CA ASP A 172 -11.76 2.06 -19.37
C ASP A 172 -11.04 3.31 -18.82
N LYS A 173 -11.50 3.87 -17.69
CA LYS A 173 -10.93 5.07 -17.07
C LYS A 173 -9.54 4.85 -16.45
N CYS A 174 -9.12 3.59 -16.30
CA CYS A 174 -7.80 3.21 -15.80
C CYS A 174 -6.96 2.43 -16.82
N HIS A 175 -7.45 2.31 -18.06
CA HIS A 175 -6.69 1.74 -19.18
C HIS A 175 -6.28 2.82 -20.16
N VAL A 176 -5.14 2.63 -20.81
CA VAL A 176 -4.63 3.63 -21.76
C VAL A 176 -5.46 3.64 -23.03
N ASP A 177 -6.10 4.79 -23.28
CA ASP A 177 -6.71 5.13 -24.56
C ASP A 177 -6.48 6.62 -24.82
N ALA A 178 -5.41 6.93 -25.56
CA ALA A 178 -4.99 8.30 -25.83
C ALA A 178 -6.03 9.10 -26.65
N GLU A 179 -6.78 8.45 -27.54
CA GLU A 179 -7.80 9.13 -28.35
C GLU A 179 -9.02 9.48 -27.49
N ALA A 180 -9.52 8.52 -26.70
CA ALA A 180 -10.63 8.74 -25.79
C ALA A 180 -10.26 9.73 -24.68
N ALA A 181 -9.04 9.65 -24.14
CA ALA A 181 -8.54 10.57 -23.12
C ALA A 181 -8.50 12.01 -23.63
N LYS A 182 -7.97 12.26 -24.84
CA LYS A 182 -7.94 13.61 -25.45
C LYS A 182 -9.35 14.15 -25.66
N LYS A 183 -10.25 13.33 -26.20
CA LYS A 183 -11.65 13.72 -26.41
C LYS A 183 -12.33 14.07 -25.09
N LEU A 184 -12.14 13.26 -24.07
CA LEU A 184 -12.72 13.49 -22.75
C LEU A 184 -12.15 14.76 -22.09
N LEU A 185 -10.85 15.03 -22.28
CA LEU A 185 -10.20 16.25 -21.83
C LEU A 185 -10.80 17.49 -22.51
N GLU A 186 -11.03 17.45 -23.83
CA GLU A 186 -11.69 18.52 -24.57
C GLU A 186 -13.12 18.76 -24.11
N GLU A 187 -13.89 17.69 -23.89
CA GLU A 187 -15.25 17.77 -23.35
C GLU A 187 -15.31 18.35 -21.92
N GLY A 188 -14.26 18.14 -21.13
CA GLY A 188 -14.07 18.74 -19.80
C GLY A 188 -13.53 20.18 -19.82
N GLY A 189 -13.38 20.79 -21.00
CA GLY A 189 -12.92 22.17 -21.16
C GLY A 189 -11.40 22.34 -21.37
N GLY A 190 -10.67 21.23 -21.52
CA GLY A 190 -9.22 21.20 -21.72
C GLY A 190 -8.41 21.37 -20.43
N PHE A 191 -7.08 21.30 -20.55
CA PHE A 191 -6.15 21.62 -19.47
C PHE A 191 -5.23 22.76 -19.91
N LYS A 192 -5.03 23.76 -19.06
CA LYS A 192 -4.16 24.91 -19.34
C LYS A 192 -3.02 25.00 -18.35
N GLY A 193 -1.84 25.32 -18.87
CA GLY A 193 -0.60 25.41 -18.08
C GLY A 193 -0.01 24.04 -17.76
N THR A 194 0.90 24.02 -16.80
CA THR A 194 1.61 22.81 -16.38
C THR A 194 0.79 22.03 -15.35
N LEU A 195 0.65 20.73 -15.57
CA LEU A 195 0.16 19.77 -14.58
C LEU A 195 1.34 19.35 -13.69
N THR A 196 1.40 19.81 -12.45
CA THR A 196 2.40 19.30 -11.51
C THR A 196 1.90 18.06 -10.79
N ILE A 197 2.81 17.11 -10.53
CA ILE A 197 2.54 15.96 -9.66
C ILE A 197 3.53 15.97 -8.49
N ALA A 198 3.02 16.26 -7.30
CA ALA A 198 3.82 16.35 -6.08
C ALA A 198 4.16 14.98 -5.49
N PHE A 199 5.41 14.81 -5.06
CA PHE A 199 5.89 13.61 -4.37
C PHE A 199 6.98 13.95 -3.35
N ASN A 200 7.21 13.08 -2.37
CA ASN A 200 8.24 13.21 -1.35
C ASN A 200 9.47 12.33 -1.65
N ASN A 201 10.68 12.88 -1.49
CA ASN A 201 11.97 12.21 -1.81
C ASN A 201 12.43 11.18 -0.76
N ASP A 202 11.93 11.28 0.48
CA ASP A 202 12.25 10.36 1.59
C ASP A 202 11.52 9.00 1.49
N GLY A 203 10.76 8.76 0.40
CA GLY A 203 10.21 7.46 0.05
C GLY A 203 10.88 6.85 -1.19
N PRO A 204 11.31 5.58 -1.15
CA PRO A 204 12.02 4.95 -2.27
C PRO A 204 11.12 4.85 -3.51
N GLY A 205 11.66 5.18 -4.68
CA GLY A 205 10.98 5.03 -5.97
C GLY A 205 9.94 6.11 -6.32
N ASN A 206 9.56 6.98 -5.37
CA ASN A 206 8.51 7.99 -5.61
C ASN A 206 8.84 8.93 -6.79
N LYS A 207 10.11 9.31 -6.93
CA LYS A 207 10.57 10.17 -8.03
C LYS A 207 10.38 9.47 -9.37
N GLU A 208 10.90 8.26 -9.49
CA GLU A 208 10.88 7.47 -10.72
C GLU A 208 9.44 7.15 -11.14
N VAL A 209 8.56 6.80 -10.18
CA VAL A 209 7.12 6.61 -10.43
C VAL A 209 6.49 7.90 -10.97
N THR A 210 6.78 9.04 -10.35
CA THR A 210 6.18 10.33 -10.76
C THR A 210 6.65 10.77 -12.15
N GLU A 211 7.94 10.60 -12.45
CA GLU A 211 8.52 10.89 -13.76
C GLU A 211 7.92 10.00 -14.87
N ALA A 212 7.74 8.71 -14.61
CA ALA A 212 7.10 7.79 -15.55
C ALA A 212 5.63 8.15 -15.81
N VAL A 213 4.89 8.54 -14.76
CA VAL A 213 3.49 8.99 -14.86
C VAL A 213 3.39 10.26 -15.69
N CYS A 214 4.23 11.26 -15.42
CA CYS A 214 4.23 12.47 -16.23
C CYS A 214 4.64 12.21 -17.69
N THR A 215 5.59 11.31 -17.93
CA THR A 215 5.96 10.89 -19.30
C THR A 215 4.74 10.32 -20.02
N SER A 216 4.01 9.40 -19.38
CA SER A 216 2.81 8.80 -19.97
C SER A 216 1.73 9.84 -20.27
N ILE A 217 1.47 10.76 -19.33
CA ILE A 217 0.52 11.87 -19.53
C ILE A 217 0.95 12.78 -20.70
N ASN A 218 2.22 13.13 -20.78
CA ASN A 218 2.77 13.98 -21.85
C ASN A 218 2.57 13.34 -23.23
N GLU A 219 2.85 12.04 -23.34
CA GLU A 219 2.73 11.28 -24.59
C GLU A 219 1.26 11.09 -25.00
N ASN A 220 0.40 10.74 -24.04
CA ASN A 220 -0.98 10.35 -24.32
C ASN A 220 -1.96 11.52 -24.39
N LEU A 221 -1.71 12.64 -23.70
CA LEU A 221 -2.58 13.84 -23.76
C LEU A 221 -1.94 15.03 -24.47
N GLY A 222 -0.61 15.09 -24.58
CA GLY A 222 0.07 16.26 -25.13
C GLY A 222 0.00 17.50 -24.24
N ILE A 223 -0.29 17.34 -22.95
CA ILE A 223 -0.20 18.41 -21.94
C ILE A 223 1.20 18.43 -21.31
N ASP A 224 1.60 19.54 -20.69
CA ASP A 224 2.87 19.65 -19.97
C ASP A 224 2.72 19.15 -18.53
N CYS A 225 3.13 17.91 -18.25
CA CYS A 225 3.22 17.32 -16.92
C CYS A 225 4.66 17.38 -16.39
N GLN A 226 4.81 17.89 -15.16
CA GLN A 226 6.10 18.01 -14.50
C GLN A 226 6.08 17.45 -13.06
N PRO A 227 7.09 16.68 -12.65
CA PRO A 227 7.22 16.23 -11.27
C PRO A 227 7.55 17.41 -10.34
N GLN A 228 6.94 17.45 -9.15
CA GLN A 228 7.18 18.46 -8.12
C GLN A 228 7.69 17.77 -6.84
N SER A 229 8.98 17.90 -6.56
CA SER A 229 9.59 17.22 -5.41
C SER A 229 9.44 18.01 -4.12
N PHE A 230 9.15 17.29 -3.03
CA PHE A 230 9.28 17.74 -1.65
C PHE A 230 10.39 16.96 -0.95
N PRO A 231 11.22 17.60 -0.09
CA PRO A 231 12.25 16.91 0.68
C PRO A 231 11.71 15.78 1.54
N THR A 232 10.59 16.01 2.24
CA THR A 232 10.01 15.04 3.17
C THR A 232 8.51 14.88 2.98
N PHE A 233 7.97 13.75 3.43
CA PHE A 233 6.52 13.52 3.42
C PHE A 233 5.79 14.53 4.31
N ALA A 234 6.36 14.89 5.47
CA ALA A 234 5.78 15.86 6.38
C ALA A 234 5.61 17.25 5.72
N GLU A 235 6.65 17.72 5.03
CA GLU A 235 6.58 19.01 4.32
C GLU A 235 5.52 19.01 3.20
N MET A 236 5.38 17.88 2.48
CA MET A 236 4.33 17.72 1.48
C MET A 236 2.94 17.71 2.13
N LEU A 237 2.78 17.04 3.27
CA LEU A 237 1.52 17.01 4.03
C LEU A 237 1.11 18.39 4.52
N ASP A 238 2.06 19.20 5.03
CA ASP A 238 1.76 20.57 5.46
C ASP A 238 1.14 21.40 4.32
N LYS A 239 1.63 21.23 3.09
CA LYS A 239 1.09 21.89 1.89
C LYS A 239 -0.28 21.35 1.47
N ILE A 240 -0.49 20.05 1.60
CA ILE A 240 -1.79 19.40 1.36
C ILE A 240 -2.82 19.93 2.36
N ASP A 241 -2.47 19.96 3.65
CA ASP A 241 -3.35 20.40 4.75
C ASP A 241 -3.69 21.89 4.67
N ALA A 242 -2.74 22.72 4.24
CA ALA A 242 -2.96 24.13 3.99
C ALA A 242 -3.76 24.42 2.70
N LYS A 243 -4.13 23.39 1.93
CA LYS A 243 -4.78 23.49 0.61
C LYS A 243 -3.99 24.34 -0.39
N GLU A 244 -2.66 24.20 -0.35
CA GLU A 244 -1.74 24.93 -1.23
C GLU A 244 -1.33 24.12 -2.48
N MET A 245 -1.85 22.90 -2.65
CA MET A 245 -1.55 22.08 -3.82
C MET A 245 -2.35 22.54 -5.05
N THR A 246 -1.65 23.02 -6.07
CA THR A 246 -2.23 23.41 -7.37
C THR A 246 -2.06 22.34 -8.44
N GLY A 247 -1.64 21.14 -8.07
CA GLY A 247 -1.39 19.99 -8.94
C GLY A 247 -1.76 18.70 -8.23
N MET A 248 -1.68 17.58 -8.94
CA MET A 248 -1.90 16.27 -8.32
C MET A 248 -0.84 16.02 -7.24
N TYR A 249 -1.13 15.14 -6.28
CA TYR A 249 -0.14 14.77 -5.28
C TYR A 249 -0.23 13.28 -4.92
N ARG A 250 0.95 12.70 -4.68
CA ARG A 250 1.11 11.28 -4.35
C ARG A 250 0.29 10.96 -3.12
N SER A 251 -0.53 9.92 -3.24
CA SER A 251 -1.41 9.41 -2.20
C SER A 251 -1.19 7.90 -2.05
N GLY A 252 -1.42 7.38 -0.86
CA GLY A 252 -1.29 5.96 -0.62
C GLY A 252 -1.90 5.58 0.71
N TRP A 253 -2.31 4.33 0.83
CA TRP A 253 -2.88 3.82 2.07
C TRP A 253 -2.43 2.40 2.32
N GLN A 254 -2.29 2.08 3.59
CA GLN A 254 -2.00 0.76 4.10
C GLN A 254 -3.16 0.40 5.02
N ALA A 255 -3.81 -0.75 4.80
CA ALA A 255 -5.01 -1.08 5.58
C ALA A 255 -4.77 -1.08 7.10
N ASP A 256 -5.65 -0.40 7.82
CA ASP A 256 -5.71 -0.41 9.29
C ASP A 256 -6.50 -1.61 9.81
N PHE A 257 -7.42 -2.14 9.01
CA PHE A 257 -8.23 -3.33 9.32
C PHE A 257 -8.60 -4.07 8.03
N PRO A 258 -8.88 -5.38 8.09
CA PRO A 258 -9.01 -6.22 6.90
C PRO A 258 -10.38 -6.05 6.22
N SER A 259 -10.62 -4.89 5.63
CA SER A 259 -11.87 -4.57 4.92
C SER A 259 -11.64 -3.45 3.90
N PRO A 260 -12.36 -3.44 2.76
CA PRO A 260 -12.33 -2.33 1.81
C PRO A 260 -12.66 -0.98 2.45
N LEU A 261 -13.46 -0.97 3.52
CA LEU A 261 -13.75 0.24 4.30
C LEU A 261 -12.50 0.98 4.77
N SER A 262 -11.40 0.27 5.03
CA SER A 262 -10.15 0.91 5.44
C SER A 262 -9.62 1.90 4.40
N TYR A 263 -9.97 1.75 3.13
CA TYR A 263 -9.60 2.66 2.04
C TYR A 263 -10.77 3.58 1.68
N LEU A 264 -11.95 2.99 1.53
CA LEU A 264 -13.14 3.66 0.99
C LEU A 264 -13.68 4.75 1.93
N THR A 265 -13.38 4.70 3.23
CA THR A 265 -13.88 5.70 4.19
C THR A 265 -12.87 6.79 4.52
N ALA A 266 -11.58 6.47 4.49
CA ALA A 266 -10.52 7.39 4.90
C ALA A 266 -10.41 8.60 3.95
N TYR A 267 -10.48 8.36 2.64
CA TYR A 267 -10.27 9.38 1.61
C TYR A 267 -11.53 10.03 1.06
N TYR A 268 -12.68 9.34 1.11
CA TYR A 268 -13.80 9.68 0.22
C TYR A 268 -15.08 10.11 0.93
N ILE A 269 -15.16 9.99 2.25
CA ILE A 269 -16.24 10.60 3.01
C ILE A 269 -16.00 12.10 3.12
N THR A 270 -17.04 12.89 2.90
CA THR A 270 -16.99 14.35 3.05
C THR A 270 -16.46 14.72 4.45
N ASN A 271 -15.41 15.55 4.49
CA ASN A 271 -14.71 15.99 5.72
C ASN A 271 -14.02 14.86 6.54
N ALA A 272 -13.80 13.68 5.98
CA ALA A 272 -12.94 12.68 6.63
C ALA A 272 -11.52 13.21 6.82
N GLY A 273 -10.85 12.80 7.89
CA GLY A 273 -9.54 13.34 8.26
C GLY A 273 -8.45 13.20 7.19
N SER A 274 -8.52 12.15 6.37
CA SER A 274 -7.60 11.92 5.25
C SER A 274 -8.16 12.35 3.89
N ASN A 275 -9.41 12.83 3.82
CA ASN A 275 -9.97 13.45 2.62
C ASN A 275 -9.39 14.86 2.45
N LYS A 276 -8.17 14.91 1.91
CA LYS A 276 -7.45 16.18 1.67
C LYS A 276 -7.71 16.79 0.30
N SER A 277 -8.38 16.06 -0.59
CA SER A 277 -8.72 16.50 -1.94
C SER A 277 -10.00 17.34 -2.00
N ASP A 278 -10.71 17.50 -0.88
CA ASP A 278 -12.06 18.09 -0.80
C ASP A 278 -13.09 17.35 -1.68
N TYR A 279 -12.96 16.03 -1.84
CA TYR A 279 -14.00 15.25 -2.49
C TYR A 279 -15.28 15.26 -1.64
N SER A 280 -16.44 15.39 -2.28
CA SER A 280 -17.73 15.31 -1.62
C SER A 280 -18.78 14.78 -2.59
N ASN A 281 -19.48 13.71 -2.18
CA ASN A 281 -20.60 13.15 -2.92
C ASN A 281 -21.67 12.67 -1.90
N PRO A 282 -22.86 13.29 -1.86
CA PRO A 282 -23.90 12.93 -0.89
C PRO A 282 -24.37 11.47 -0.97
N GLU A 283 -24.40 10.87 -2.17
CA GLU A 283 -24.77 9.45 -2.32
C GLU A 283 -23.66 8.54 -1.80
N TYR A 284 -22.40 8.94 -1.98
CA TYR A 284 -21.25 8.22 -1.40
C TYR A 284 -21.27 8.27 0.13
N ASP A 285 -21.49 9.45 0.71
CA ASP A 285 -21.58 9.64 2.16
C ASP A 285 -22.70 8.81 2.76
N LYS A 286 -23.85 8.74 2.07
CA LYS A 286 -24.97 7.90 2.49
C LYS A 286 -24.59 6.43 2.52
N MET A 287 -24.00 5.90 1.43
CA MET A 287 -23.53 4.50 1.38
C MET A 287 -22.54 4.21 2.51
N ALA A 288 -21.58 5.10 2.73
CA ALA A 288 -20.58 4.94 3.79
C ALA A 288 -21.20 4.95 5.21
N SER A 289 -22.29 5.69 5.42
CA SER A 289 -22.98 5.74 6.72
C SER A 289 -23.86 4.52 7.02
N GLU A 290 -24.37 3.84 5.98
CA GLU A 290 -25.33 2.74 6.11
C GLU A 290 -24.65 1.36 6.11
N ILE A 291 -23.46 1.25 5.50
CA ILE A 291 -22.80 -0.04 5.20
C ILE A 291 -22.53 -0.92 6.42
N LEU A 292 -22.22 -0.36 7.59
CA LEU A 292 -21.96 -1.15 8.80
C LEU A 292 -23.23 -1.80 9.38
N SER A 293 -24.42 -1.39 8.93
CA SER A 293 -25.70 -1.99 9.34
C SER A 293 -26.19 -3.10 8.41
N GLN A 294 -25.53 -3.27 7.27
CA GLN A 294 -25.88 -4.25 6.22
C GLN A 294 -25.30 -5.63 6.53
N ASP A 295 -25.89 -6.67 5.93
CA ASP A 295 -25.29 -8.00 5.90
C ASP A 295 -24.12 -8.10 4.90
N GLU A 296 -23.40 -9.22 4.90
CA GLU A 296 -22.17 -9.39 4.09
C GLU A 296 -22.42 -9.25 2.57
N ALA A 297 -23.53 -9.79 2.07
CA ALA A 297 -23.85 -9.71 0.64
C ALA A 297 -24.26 -8.30 0.22
N GLU A 298 -25.01 -7.61 1.09
CA GLU A 298 -25.35 -6.20 0.92
C GLU A 298 -24.10 -5.30 0.98
N GLN A 299 -23.15 -5.60 1.88
CA GLN A 299 -21.88 -4.88 1.99
C GLN A 299 -21.05 -5.02 0.72
N GLU A 300 -20.92 -6.23 0.17
CA GLU A 300 -20.18 -6.47 -1.08
C GLU A 300 -20.77 -5.66 -2.25
N ALA A 301 -22.09 -5.68 -2.40
CA ALA A 301 -22.78 -4.87 -3.41
C ALA A 301 -22.58 -3.36 -3.20
N THR A 302 -22.59 -2.90 -1.94
CA THR A 302 -22.35 -1.49 -1.60
C THR A 302 -20.90 -1.09 -1.87
N PHE A 303 -19.91 -1.94 -1.56
CA PHE A 303 -18.52 -1.69 -1.92
C PHE A 303 -18.35 -1.49 -3.44
N LYS A 304 -18.96 -2.37 -4.24
CA LYS A 304 -18.95 -2.25 -5.69
C LYS A 304 -19.52 -0.91 -6.15
N LYS A 305 -20.69 -0.51 -5.64
CA LYS A 305 -21.32 0.76 -6.00
C LYS A 305 -20.54 1.99 -5.54
N MET A 306 -19.91 1.92 -4.37
CA MET A 306 -18.98 2.97 -3.90
C MET A 306 -17.82 3.13 -4.89
N GLN A 307 -17.19 2.04 -5.31
CA GLN A 307 -16.06 2.10 -6.25
C GLN A 307 -16.48 2.51 -7.67
N GLU A 308 -17.66 2.11 -8.15
CA GLU A 308 -18.23 2.64 -9.40
C GLU A 308 -18.43 4.15 -9.33
N THR A 309 -18.92 4.66 -8.19
CA THR A 309 -19.07 6.11 -7.96
C THR A 309 -17.70 6.80 -8.00
N LEU A 310 -16.67 6.20 -7.41
CA LEU A 310 -15.30 6.72 -7.49
C LEU A 310 -14.72 6.62 -8.90
N ALA A 311 -15.11 5.66 -9.71
CA ALA A 311 -14.70 5.59 -11.12
C ALA A 311 -15.29 6.75 -11.92
N GLU A 312 -16.57 7.07 -11.69
CA GLU A 312 -17.21 8.21 -12.34
C GLU A 312 -16.68 9.56 -11.81
N ASP A 313 -16.47 9.68 -10.50
CA ASP A 313 -15.99 10.94 -9.94
C ASP A 313 -14.45 11.09 -10.06
N MET A 314 -13.69 10.00 -10.13
CA MET A 314 -12.22 9.97 -10.18
C MET A 314 -11.55 10.97 -9.21
N PRO A 315 -11.87 10.97 -7.89
CA PRO A 315 -11.26 11.91 -6.94
C PRO A 315 -9.77 11.65 -6.73
N VAL A 316 -9.36 10.40 -6.93
CA VAL A 316 -7.98 9.93 -6.87
C VAL A 316 -7.83 8.88 -7.97
N THR A 317 -6.80 9.00 -8.79
CA THR A 317 -6.51 7.97 -9.80
C THR A 317 -5.71 6.83 -9.16
N PRO A 318 -6.20 5.58 -9.15
CA PRO A 318 -5.43 4.44 -8.65
C PRO A 318 -4.24 4.20 -9.60
N LEU A 319 -3.11 3.78 -9.04
CA LEU A 319 -1.87 3.62 -9.81
C LEU A 319 -1.34 2.19 -9.76
N TRP A 320 -1.08 1.68 -8.56
CA TRP A 320 -0.60 0.32 -8.34
C TRP A 320 -0.93 -0.18 -6.94
N TYR A 321 -0.92 -1.50 -6.79
CA TYR A 321 -0.98 -2.21 -5.52
C TYR A 321 0.39 -2.80 -5.20
N GLY A 322 0.81 -2.70 -3.94
CA GLY A 322 2.09 -3.26 -3.54
C GLY A 322 2.06 -4.78 -3.58
N THR A 323 3.23 -5.39 -3.80
CA THR A 323 3.42 -6.83 -3.68
C THR A 323 4.45 -7.12 -2.60
N LEU A 324 4.09 -8.00 -1.67
CA LEU A 324 5.02 -8.54 -0.70
C LEU A 324 5.89 -9.60 -1.37
N ARG A 325 7.21 -9.46 -1.21
CA ARG A 325 8.22 -10.37 -1.74
C ARG A 325 8.83 -11.14 -0.60
N LEU A 326 8.62 -12.44 -0.58
CA LEU A 326 9.14 -13.30 0.46
C LEU A 326 10.09 -14.32 -0.15
N GLY A 327 11.27 -14.44 0.46
CA GLY A 327 12.22 -15.51 0.20
C GLY A 327 12.51 -16.29 1.47
N TRP A 328 12.84 -17.56 1.34
CA TRP A 328 13.22 -18.38 2.49
C TRP A 328 14.35 -19.38 2.19
N SER A 329 15.01 -19.82 3.25
CA SER A 329 16.07 -20.82 3.19
C SER A 329 15.51 -22.20 2.84
N ASP A 330 16.38 -23.13 2.49
CA ASP A 330 16.00 -24.52 2.27
C ASP A 330 15.60 -25.26 3.56
N LYS A 331 15.90 -24.70 4.74
CA LYS A 331 15.68 -25.30 6.07
C LYS A 331 14.26 -25.16 6.59
N VAL A 332 13.45 -24.28 6.00
CA VAL A 332 12.14 -23.92 6.53
C VAL A 332 11.02 -24.15 5.53
N VAL A 333 9.80 -24.33 6.04
CA VAL A 333 8.59 -24.42 5.22
C VAL A 333 8.18 -23.03 4.73
N ALA A 334 7.41 -22.99 3.64
CA ALA A 334 6.83 -21.76 3.13
C ALA A 334 5.96 -21.09 4.22
N PRO A 335 6.15 -19.78 4.47
CA PRO A 335 5.38 -19.07 5.48
C PRO A 335 4.00 -18.67 4.95
N GLN A 336 2.98 -18.67 5.81
CA GLN A 336 1.74 -17.96 5.49
C GLN A 336 1.95 -16.45 5.68
N VAL A 337 1.12 -15.67 4.99
CA VAL A 337 1.12 -14.20 5.06
C VAL A 337 -0.14 -13.76 5.76
N THR A 338 0.01 -12.89 6.76
CA THR A 338 -1.14 -12.27 7.41
C THR A 338 -1.77 -11.22 6.48
N TRP A 339 -3.02 -10.85 6.73
CA TRP A 339 -3.66 -9.75 6.00
C TRP A 339 -2.90 -8.41 6.08
N LYS A 340 -1.98 -8.23 7.04
CA LYS A 340 -1.10 -7.05 7.14
C LYS A 340 0.11 -7.10 6.20
N SER A 341 0.18 -8.09 5.31
CA SER A 341 1.31 -8.28 4.40
C SER A 341 2.62 -8.53 5.15
N THR A 342 2.56 -9.32 6.21
CA THR A 342 3.72 -9.78 6.98
C THR A 342 3.68 -11.29 7.13
N ILE A 343 4.83 -11.92 7.40
CA ILE A 343 4.88 -13.34 7.75
C ILE A 343 3.99 -13.62 8.98
N ASP A 344 3.16 -14.65 8.89
CA ASP A 344 2.52 -15.23 10.06
C ASP A 344 3.50 -16.14 10.80
N PHE A 345 4.16 -15.57 11.81
CA PHE A 345 5.13 -16.26 12.64
C PHE A 345 4.56 -17.43 13.44
N THR A 346 3.25 -17.61 13.52
CA THR A 346 2.65 -18.81 14.12
C THR A 346 2.65 -19.99 13.17
N THR A 347 2.81 -19.76 11.87
CA THR A 347 2.78 -20.79 10.81
C THR A 347 4.16 -21.25 10.34
N VAL A 348 5.22 -20.55 10.74
CA VAL A 348 6.60 -20.91 10.36
C VAL A 348 7.03 -22.24 10.98
N GLY A 349 7.93 -22.94 10.31
CA GLY A 349 8.40 -24.26 10.75
C GLY A 349 9.65 -24.73 10.03
N LEU A 350 10.40 -25.61 10.67
CA LEU A 350 11.58 -26.24 10.09
C LEU A 350 11.16 -27.44 9.21
N LYS A 351 11.85 -27.66 8.10
CA LYS A 351 11.76 -28.93 7.35
C LYS A 351 12.39 -30.04 8.19
N LYS A 352 11.83 -31.25 8.06
CA LYS A 352 12.33 -32.45 8.72
C LYS A 352 13.48 -33.08 7.97
#